data_AF-A0A3Q0JGD9-F1
#
_entry.id   AF-A0A3Q0JGD9-F1
#
_cell.length_a   1.000
_cell.length_b   1.000
_cell.length_c   1.000
_cell.angle_alpha   90.00
_cell.angle_beta   90.00
_cell.angle_gamma   90.00
#
_symmetry.space_group_name_H-M   'P 1'
#
loop_
_entity.id
_entity.type
_entity.pdbx_description
1 polymer ?
#
loop_
_entity_poly.entity_id
_entity_poly.type
_entity_poly.pdbx_seq_one_letter_code
_entity_poly.pdbx_strand_id
1 'polypeptide(L)'
;MPLIGASSRMSRLSTMFHTVEVGDTKFTILKRYQNLKPIGSGAQGIVCAAYDTATQQNVAIKKLSRPFQNVTHAKRAYREFKLMKLVNHKNVSH
;
A
#
# COMPACT_ATOMS: atom_id res chain seq x y z
N MET A 1 -21.42 -10.28 -24.36
CA MET A 1 -20.47 -11.39 -24.15
C MET A 1 -19.30 -10.89 -23.29
N PRO A 2 -19.06 -11.43 -22.08
CA PRO A 2 -17.86 -11.09 -21.32
C PRO A 2 -16.66 -11.93 -21.78
N LEU A 3 -15.47 -11.32 -21.83
CA LEU A 3 -14.21 -11.96 -22.22
C LEU A 3 -13.78 -13.03 -21.19
N ILE A 4 -13.62 -14.27 -21.68
CA ILE A 4 -13.34 -15.52 -20.93
C ILE A 4 -12.04 -15.48 -20.07
N GLY A 5 -11.19 -14.45 -20.21
CA GLY A 5 -9.90 -14.32 -19.51
C GLY A 5 -9.86 -13.43 -18.26
N ALA A 6 -10.98 -12.83 -17.83
CA ALA A 6 -11.01 -11.95 -16.64
C ALA A 6 -11.29 -12.72 -15.33
N SER A 7 -12.10 -13.77 -15.40
CA SER A 7 -12.56 -14.54 -14.23
C SER A 7 -11.43 -15.27 -13.50
N SER A 8 -10.47 -15.84 -14.24
CA SER A 8 -9.35 -16.61 -13.69
C SER A 8 -8.23 -15.76 -13.06
N ARG A 9 -8.14 -14.48 -13.41
CA ARG A 9 -7.23 -13.52 -12.76
C ARG A 9 -7.83 -12.94 -11.48
N MET A 10 -9.14 -12.68 -11.48
CA MET A 10 -9.87 -12.22 -10.29
C MET A 10 -9.79 -13.25 -9.15
N SER A 11 -9.92 -14.55 -9.47
CA SER A 11 -9.84 -15.64 -8.48
C SER A 11 -8.45 -15.82 -7.87
N ARG A 12 -7.37 -15.59 -8.63
CA ARG A 12 -6.00 -15.61 -8.08
C ARG A 12 -5.74 -14.42 -7.18
N LEU A 13 -6.22 -13.23 -7.55
CA LEU A 13 -6.04 -12.02 -6.75
C LEU A 13 -6.77 -12.13 -5.40
N SER A 14 -7.98 -12.70 -5.35
CA SER A 14 -8.67 -12.91 -4.06
C SER A 14 -7.88 -13.83 -3.11
N THR A 15 -7.05 -14.73 -3.66
CA THR A 15 -6.23 -15.63 -2.86
C THR A 15 -4.99 -14.93 -2.27
N MET A 16 -4.47 -13.89 -2.91
CA MET A 16 -3.22 -13.22 -2.50
C MET A 16 -3.42 -12.04 -1.54
N PHE A 17 -4.59 -11.42 -1.57
CA PHE A 17 -4.90 -10.25 -0.76
C PHE A 17 -5.84 -10.61 0.39
N HIS A 18 -5.80 -9.82 1.44
CA HIS A 18 -6.82 -9.80 2.49
C HIS A 18 -7.11 -8.35 2.86
N THR A 19 -8.24 -8.14 3.53
CA THR A 19 -8.66 -6.81 3.96
C THR A 19 -8.64 -6.74 5.47
N VAL A 20 -7.98 -5.72 6.01
CA VAL A 20 -7.91 -5.40 7.45
C VAL A 20 -8.54 -4.04 7.67
N GLU A 21 -9.38 -3.91 8.70
CA GLU A 21 -9.93 -2.62 9.11
C GLU A 21 -8.99 -1.97 10.12
N VAL A 22 -8.58 -0.73 9.84
CA VAL A 22 -7.70 0.07 10.70
C VAL A 22 -8.38 1.41 10.93
N GLY A 23 -9.02 1.58 12.09
CA GLY A 23 -9.96 2.67 12.33
C GLY A 23 -11.08 2.65 11.28
N ASP A 24 -11.40 3.81 10.70
CA ASP A 24 -12.44 3.94 9.67
C ASP A 24 -11.95 3.59 8.25
N THR A 25 -10.76 3.00 8.12
CA THR A 25 -10.13 2.75 6.81
C THR A 25 -9.87 1.27 6.58
N LYS A 26 -10.32 0.76 5.42
CA LYS A 26 -10.06 -0.61 4.97
C LYS A 26 -8.73 -0.73 4.22
N PHE A 27 -7.82 -1.58 4.65
CA PHE A 27 -6.55 -1.87 3.99
C PHE A 27 -6.66 -3.19 3.22
N THR A 28 -6.64 -3.14 1.89
CA THR A 28 -6.50 -4.35 1.05
C THR A 28 -5.03 -4.53 0.71
N ILE A 29 -4.41 -5.54 1.31
CA ILE A 29 -2.96 -5.77 1.28
C ILE A 29 -2.63 -7.24 1.04
N LEU A 30 -1.41 -7.50 0.59
CA LEU A 30 -0.92 -8.87 0.40
C LEU A 30 -0.91 -9.63 1.73
N LYS A 31 -1.30 -10.91 1.71
CA LYS A 31 -1.31 -11.80 2.89
C LYS A 31 0.07 -11.98 3.56
N ARG A 32 1.17 -11.63 2.87
CA ARG A 32 2.52 -11.63 3.44
C ARG A 32 2.71 -10.58 4.55
N TYR A 33 1.91 -9.53 4.53
CA TYR A 33 1.98 -8.46 5.52
C TYR A 33 0.99 -8.76 6.63
N GLN A 34 1.51 -9.02 7.83
CA GLN A 34 0.73 -9.43 8.99
C GLN A 34 0.84 -8.41 10.12
N ASN A 35 -0.04 -8.53 11.11
CA ASN A 35 -0.03 -7.73 12.35
C ASN A 35 -0.05 -6.22 12.08
N LEU A 36 -0.94 -5.77 11.18
CA LEU A 36 -1.08 -4.36 10.84
C LEU A 36 -1.43 -3.54 12.08
N LYS A 37 -0.58 -2.58 12.42
CA LYS A 37 -0.79 -1.65 13.53
C LYS A 37 -0.66 -0.21 13.03
N PRO A 38 -1.65 0.67 13.25
CA PRO A 38 -1.52 2.08 12.88
C PRO A 38 -0.38 2.74 13.67
N ILE A 39 0.49 3.48 12.97
CA ILE A 39 1.60 4.23 13.56
C ILE A 39 1.56 5.73 13.23
N GLY A 40 0.74 6.15 12.27
CA GLY A 40 0.55 7.57 11.97
C GLY A 40 -0.57 7.82 10.96
N SER A 41 -1.13 9.03 11.00
CA SER A 41 -2.15 9.50 10.07
C SER A 41 -1.90 10.96 9.69
N GLY A 42 -2.33 11.36 8.50
CA GLY A 42 -2.21 12.74 8.04
C GLY A 42 -2.95 12.98 6.73
N ALA A 43 -2.79 14.18 6.17
CA ALA A 43 -3.52 14.62 4.97
C ALA A 43 -3.31 13.71 3.74
N GLN A 44 -2.20 12.98 3.70
CA GLN A 44 -1.85 12.08 2.58
C GLN A 44 -2.34 10.64 2.79
N GLY A 45 -2.82 10.30 3.98
CA GLY A 45 -3.32 8.97 4.33
C GLY A 45 -2.79 8.42 5.65
N ILE A 46 -2.79 7.11 5.79
CA ILE A 46 -2.49 6.39 7.04
C ILE A 46 -1.26 5.50 6.84
N VAL A 47 -0.40 5.46 7.85
CA VAL A 47 0.77 4.59 7.90
C VAL A 47 0.56 3.52 8.97
N CYS A 48 0.78 2.27 8.59
CA CYS A 48 0.75 1.12 9.49
C CYS A 48 2.13 0.46 9.55
N ALA A 49 2.56 0.02 10.73
CA ALA A 49 3.58 -1.01 10.86
C ALA A 49 2.97 -2.36 10.49
N ALA A 50 3.75 -3.22 9.87
CA ALA A 50 3.40 -4.61 9.57
C ALA A 50 4.64 -5.48 9.62
N TYR A 51 4.45 -6.78 9.85
CA TYR A 51 5.50 -7.78 9.70
C TYR A 51 5.45 -8.37 8.29
N ASP A 52 6.53 -8.29 7.52
CA ASP A 52 6.66 -8.95 6.23
C ASP A 52 7.19 -10.38 6.43
N THR A 53 6.34 -11.37 6.22
CA THR A 53 6.71 -12.78 6.38
C THR A 53 7.68 -13.29 5.32
N ALA A 54 7.83 -12.61 4.19
CA ALA A 54 8.76 -13.02 3.14
C ALA A 54 10.20 -12.60 3.47
N THR A 55 10.38 -11.40 4.04
CA THR A 55 11.71 -10.87 4.41
C THR A 55 12.03 -11.02 5.89
N GLN A 56 11.06 -11.43 6.71
CA GLN A 56 11.16 -11.54 8.17
C GLN A 56 11.55 -10.21 8.84
N GLN A 57 10.95 -9.11 8.36
CA GLN A 57 11.26 -7.76 8.82
C GLN A 57 9.99 -6.95 9.12
N ASN A 58 10.12 -6.02 10.06
CA ASN A 58 9.10 -5.00 10.28
C ASN A 58 9.21 -3.94 9.19
N VAL A 59 8.07 -3.61 8.58
CA VAL A 59 7.96 -2.63 7.49
C VAL A 59 6.89 -1.59 7.80
N ALA A 60 7.01 -0.41 7.20
CA ALA A 60 5.95 0.60 7.20
C ALA A 60 5.17 0.55 5.88
N ILE A 61 3.85 0.52 5.97
CA ILE A 61 2.92 0.53 4.82
C ILE A 61 2.13 1.83 4.87
N LYS A 62 2.36 2.73 3.91
CA LYS A 62 1.61 3.98 3.75
C LYS A 62 0.48 3.78 2.72
N LYS A 63 -0.78 3.86 3.17
CA LYS A 63 -1.94 3.91 2.28
C LYS A 63 -2.21 5.36 1.90
N LEU A 64 -2.10 5.67 0.60
CA LEU A 64 -2.38 7.00 0.08
C LEU A 64 -3.90 7.25 -0.01
N SER A 65 -4.36 8.37 0.55
CA SER A 65 -5.76 8.79 0.46
C SER A 65 -5.99 9.58 -0.82
N ARG A 66 -6.90 9.10 -1.66
CA ARG A 66 -7.36 9.75 -2.92
C ARG A 66 -6.21 10.42 -3.71
N PRO A 67 -5.11 9.71 -4.02
CA PRO A 67 -3.93 10.33 -4.65
C PRO A 67 -4.22 10.92 -6.04
N PHE A 68 -5.33 10.51 -6.68
CA PHE A 68 -5.73 10.95 -8.01
C PHE A 68 -6.91 11.94 -8.00
N GLN A 69 -7.26 12.50 -6.85
CA GLN A 69 -8.40 13.43 -6.74
C GLN A 69 -8.24 14.68 -7.61
N ASN A 70 -7.02 15.17 -7.76
CA ASN A 70 -6.70 16.28 -8.65
C ASN A 70 -5.24 16.17 -9.15
N VAL A 71 -4.90 16.99 -10.14
CA VAL A 71 -3.58 16.99 -10.77
C VAL A 71 -2.46 17.27 -9.77
N THR A 72 -2.70 18.16 -8.80
CA THR A 72 -1.72 18.50 -7.76
C THR A 72 -1.41 17.32 -6.85
N HIS A 73 -2.43 16.61 -6.37
CA HIS A 73 -2.28 15.40 -5.55
C HIS A 73 -1.58 14.29 -6.34
N ALA A 74 -1.96 14.09 -7.60
CA ALA A 74 -1.35 13.07 -8.45
C ALA A 74 0.13 13.36 -8.70
N LYS A 75 0.48 14.62 -9.03
CA LYS A 75 1.88 15.05 -9.19
C LYS A 75 2.68 14.87 -7.90
N ARG A 76 2.10 15.19 -6.74
CA ARG A 76 2.75 15.02 -5.44
C ARG A 76 3.02 13.54 -5.13
N ALA A 77 2.01 12.68 -5.26
CA ALA A 77 2.15 11.23 -5.05
C ALA A 77 3.18 10.60 -6.00
N TYR A 78 3.19 11.02 -7.27
CA TYR A 78 4.17 10.55 -8.25
C TYR A 78 5.60 10.97 -7.89
N ARG A 79 5.79 12.23 -7.48
CA ARG A 79 7.11 12.73 -7.05
C ARG A 79 7.60 11.99 -5.82
N GLU A 80 6.76 11.76 -4.82
CA GLU A 80 7.11 10.96 -3.64
C GLU A 80 7.57 9.55 -4.04
N PHE A 81 6.79 8.85 -4.87
CA PHE A 81 7.15 7.51 -5.34
C PHE A 81 8.47 7.50 -6.12
N LYS A 82 8.68 8.48 -7.01
CA LYS A 82 9.91 8.59 -7.79
C LYS A 82 11.12 8.90 -6.92
N LEU A 83 10.99 9.79 -5.95
CA LEU A 83 12.08 10.14 -5.04
C LEU A 83 12.47 8.94 -4.16
N MET A 84 11.49 8.21 -3.61
CA MET A 84 11.77 6.99 -2.83
C MET A 84 12.52 5.93 -3.66
N LYS A 85 12.25 5.84 -4.98
CA LYS A 85 12.95 4.93 -5.88
C LYS A 85 14.38 5.37 -6.25
N LEU A 86 14.64 6.68 -6.28
CA LEU A 86 15.90 7.25 -6.77
C LEU A 86 16.93 7.49 -5.67
N VAL A 87 16.48 7.72 -4.43
CA VAL A 87 17.37 8.02 -3.31
C VAL A 87 17.79 6.73 -2.62
N ASN A 88 19.08 6.45 -2.62
CA ASN A 88 19.68 5.36 -1.85
C ASN A 88 20.71 5.93 -0.87
N HIS A 89 20.24 6.39 0.29
CA HIS A 89 21.08 6.98 1.32
C HIS A 89 20.62 6.50 2.70
N LYS A 90 21.56 6.19 3.61
CA LYS A 90 21.29 5.62 4.95
C LYS A 90 20.32 6.43 5.83
N ASN A 91 20.21 7.75 5.57
CA ASN A 91 19.32 8.65 6.31
C ASN A 91 17.98 8.91 5.60
N VAL A 92 17.71 8.24 4.48
CA VAL A 92 16.46 8.39 3.72
C VAL A 92 15.79 7.03 3.62
N SER A 93 14.56 6.95 4.12
CA SER A 93 13.77 5.71 4.17
C SER A 93 13.54 5.12 2.77
N HIS A 94 13.77 3.81 2.64
CA HIS A 94 13.53 2.99 1.44
C HIS A 94 12.33 2.06 1.65
#